data_AF-A0A3D3HQ76-F1
#
_entry.id   AF-A0A3D3HQ76-F1
#
_cell.length_a   1.000
_cell.length_b   1.000
_cell.length_c   1.000
_cell.angle_alpha   90.00
_cell.angle_beta   90.00
_cell.angle_gamma   90.00
#
_symmetry.space_group_name_H-M   'P 1'
#
loop_
_entity.id
_entity.type
_entity.pdbx_description
1 polymer ?
#
loop_
_entity_poly.entity_id
_entity_poly.type
_entity_poly.pdbx_seq_one_letter_code
_entity_poly.pdbx_strand_id
1 'polypeptide(L)'
;MTKCDNKGYIMTDPAITEFLAERKTEWLKKKLRRVTNKTDIDALLQYSEVLFSFAQWLPRAAVRAGQISLSTHPCTFTHPCARQNSMNTGGVTGNNIATAVIAQAKQENDGFLRSGNIQTEPDALGNAAALDIYRFLMLKMQDNRTLLTHIDEESSLAKSLLSHGDYSVLRKGFLQVNTGKKSAVTSSKIKQVYFPVFDNIAGDNYHLLSVLTPSGILFELRRRIEFIRRSAGDKIEKDKCKDSKRRFESFRTIDGITIIRFGGSKPQNISVFNNDNAGKACLLLSVPPGFKCQEIKNSVC
;
A
#
# COMPACT_ATOMS: atom_id res chain seq x y z
N MET A 1 -13.21 -23.43 -48.33
CA MET A 1 -13.35 -23.79 -46.91
C MET A 1 -11.99 -24.20 -46.39
N THR A 2 -11.22 -23.24 -45.90
CA THR A 2 -9.89 -23.48 -45.33
C THR A 2 -9.97 -22.99 -43.90
N LYS A 3 -9.92 -23.92 -42.95
CA LYS A 3 -10.06 -23.66 -41.51
C LYS A 3 -8.95 -22.70 -41.08
N CYS A 4 -9.34 -21.52 -40.62
CA CYS A 4 -8.48 -20.65 -39.83
C CYS A 4 -8.30 -21.30 -38.45
N ASP A 5 -7.15 -21.93 -38.23
CA ASP A 5 -6.70 -22.30 -36.91
C ASP A 5 -6.38 -21.03 -36.12
N ASN A 6 -7.40 -20.49 -35.44
CA ASN A 6 -7.23 -19.53 -34.36
C ASN A 6 -6.57 -20.24 -33.17
N LYS A 7 -5.26 -20.50 -33.26
CA LYS A 7 -4.44 -20.63 -32.05
C LYS A 7 -4.36 -19.24 -31.43
N GLY A 8 -5.33 -18.94 -30.57
CA GLY A 8 -5.31 -17.76 -29.72
C GLY A 8 -4.03 -17.76 -28.91
N TYR A 9 -3.05 -16.97 -29.33
CA TYR A 9 -1.82 -16.74 -28.59
C TYR A 9 -2.25 -16.09 -27.27
N ILE A 10 -2.15 -16.85 -26.18
CA ILE A 10 -2.40 -16.36 -24.83
C ILE A 10 -1.27 -15.37 -24.53
N MET A 11 -1.42 -14.12 -24.95
CA MET A 11 -0.48 -13.06 -24.62
C MET A 11 -0.70 -12.70 -23.15
N THR A 12 -0.05 -13.44 -22.26
CA THR A 12 0.12 -13.03 -20.86
C THR A 12 1.07 -11.84 -20.83
N ASP A 13 0.68 -10.79 -20.11
CA ASP A 13 1.49 -9.58 -19.98
C ASP A 13 2.91 -9.91 -19.43
N PRO A 14 3.99 -9.34 -20.00
CA PRO A 14 5.35 -9.57 -19.52
C PRO A 14 5.53 -9.28 -18.03
N ALA A 15 4.87 -8.25 -17.49
CA ALA A 15 4.98 -7.88 -16.08
C ALA A 15 4.51 -9.00 -15.13
N ILE A 16 3.49 -9.75 -15.54
CA ILE A 16 2.98 -10.90 -14.78
C ILE A 16 3.99 -12.04 -14.80
N THR A 17 4.57 -12.32 -15.96
CA THR A 17 5.54 -13.40 -16.15
C THR A 17 6.83 -13.11 -15.37
N GLU A 18 7.33 -11.87 -15.45
CA GLU A 18 8.48 -11.39 -14.71
C GLU A 18 8.25 -11.49 -13.20
N PHE A 19 7.09 -11.05 -12.71
CA PHE A 19 6.74 -11.16 -11.30
C PHE A 19 6.82 -12.60 -10.79
N LEU A 20 6.23 -13.56 -11.50
CA LEU A 20 6.28 -14.97 -11.08
C LEU A 20 7.69 -15.55 -11.16
N ALA A 21 8.47 -15.17 -12.18
CA ALA A 21 9.86 -15.59 -12.32
C ALA A 21 10.75 -15.07 -11.18
N GLU A 22 10.57 -13.81 -10.77
CA GLU A 22 11.25 -13.23 -9.60
C GLU A 22 10.87 -13.97 -8.31
N ARG A 23 9.57 -14.20 -8.08
CA ARG A 23 9.09 -14.92 -6.88
C ARG A 23 9.65 -16.34 -6.83
N LYS A 24 9.67 -17.04 -7.96
CA LYS A 24 10.29 -18.37 -8.09
C LYS A 24 11.77 -18.33 -7.73
N THR A 25 12.51 -17.37 -8.28
CA THR A 25 13.94 -17.20 -8.03
C THR A 25 14.25 -16.91 -6.57
N GLU A 26 13.50 -16.00 -5.92
CA GLU A 26 13.66 -15.72 -4.49
C GLU A 26 13.33 -16.94 -3.61
N TRP A 27 12.30 -17.70 -3.97
CA TRP A 27 11.91 -18.90 -3.26
C TRP A 27 12.99 -19.99 -3.36
N LEU A 28 13.51 -20.24 -4.56
CA LEU A 28 14.61 -21.17 -4.80
C LEU A 28 15.87 -20.77 -4.05
N LYS A 29 16.27 -19.49 -4.11
CA LYS A 29 17.43 -18.97 -3.36
C LYS A 29 17.33 -19.25 -1.85
N LYS A 30 16.14 -19.21 -1.27
CA LYS A 30 15.93 -19.51 0.16
C LYS A 30 15.93 -21.00 0.46
N LYS A 31 15.37 -21.83 -0.43
CA LYS A 31 15.27 -23.29 -0.23
C LYS A 31 16.58 -24.01 -0.49
N LEU A 32 17.31 -23.62 -1.54
CA LEU A 32 18.59 -24.23 -1.91
C LEU A 32 19.69 -24.00 -0.88
N ARG A 33 19.60 -22.95 -0.05
CA ARG A 33 20.52 -22.76 1.10
C ARG A 33 20.53 -23.93 2.09
N ARG A 34 19.49 -24.76 2.08
CA ARG A 34 19.27 -25.84 3.06
C ARG A 34 19.48 -27.23 2.47
N VAL A 35 19.86 -27.34 1.20
CA VAL A 35 19.92 -28.61 0.46
C VAL A 35 21.22 -28.69 -0.32
N THR A 36 21.94 -29.79 -0.16
CA THR A 36 23.25 -30.02 -0.78
C THR A 36 23.26 -31.19 -1.76
N ASN A 37 22.23 -32.05 -1.74
CA ASN A 37 22.15 -33.24 -2.60
C ASN A 37 21.60 -32.88 -3.98
N LYS A 38 22.24 -33.38 -5.04
CA LYS A 38 21.87 -33.09 -6.44
C LYS A 38 20.44 -33.53 -6.78
N THR A 39 20.04 -34.73 -6.35
CA THR A 39 18.68 -35.26 -6.59
C THR A 39 17.59 -34.40 -5.96
N ASP A 40 17.83 -33.90 -4.75
CA ASP A 40 16.88 -33.04 -4.04
C ASP A 40 16.80 -31.65 -4.69
N ILE A 41 17.91 -31.16 -5.25
CA ILE A 41 17.96 -29.91 -6.03
C ILE A 41 17.11 -30.05 -7.30
N ASP A 42 17.30 -31.13 -8.08
CA ASP A 42 16.55 -31.35 -9.32
C ASP A 42 15.04 -31.49 -9.06
N ALA A 43 14.66 -32.21 -7.99
CA ALA A 43 13.27 -32.31 -7.55
C ALA A 43 12.68 -30.96 -7.13
N LEU A 44 13.45 -30.12 -6.43
CA LEU A 44 13.03 -28.77 -6.04
C LEU A 44 12.83 -27.84 -7.24
N LEU A 45 13.68 -27.95 -8.26
CA LEU A 45 13.56 -27.17 -9.49
C LEU A 45 12.26 -27.54 -10.21
N GLN A 46 12.00 -28.84 -10.44
CA GLN A 46 10.75 -29.31 -11.05
C GLN A 46 9.52 -28.89 -10.25
N TYR A 47 9.57 -29.05 -8.92
CA TYR A 47 8.47 -28.62 -8.05
C TYR A 47 8.23 -27.11 -8.12
N SER A 48 9.29 -26.29 -8.26
CA SER A 48 9.15 -24.84 -8.38
C SER A 48 8.44 -24.42 -9.66
N GLU A 49 8.66 -25.12 -10.79
CA GLU A 49 7.94 -24.83 -12.03
C GLU A 49 6.43 -25.09 -11.88
N VAL A 50 6.06 -26.19 -11.24
CA VAL A 50 4.66 -26.49 -10.95
C VAL A 50 4.07 -25.48 -9.98
N LEU A 51 4.78 -25.17 -8.88
CA LEU A 51 4.32 -24.27 -7.83
C LEU A 51 4.05 -22.83 -8.32
N PHE A 52 4.88 -22.34 -9.23
CA PHE A 52 4.78 -20.98 -9.79
C PHE A 52 4.09 -20.94 -11.17
N SER A 53 3.58 -22.08 -11.66
CA SER A 53 2.69 -22.09 -12.82
C SER A 53 1.38 -21.34 -12.52
N PHE A 54 0.79 -20.71 -13.54
CA PHE A 54 -0.48 -19.99 -13.39
C PHE A 54 -1.58 -20.85 -12.78
N ALA A 55 -1.69 -22.11 -13.22
CA ALA A 55 -2.71 -23.05 -12.78
C ALA A 55 -2.64 -23.37 -11.28
N GLN A 56 -1.45 -23.35 -10.67
CA GLN A 56 -1.28 -23.59 -9.23
C GLN A 56 -1.21 -22.33 -8.40
N TRP A 57 -0.57 -21.28 -8.93
CA TRP A 57 -0.33 -20.06 -8.20
C TRP A 57 -1.59 -19.20 -8.07
N LEU A 58 -2.36 -19.03 -9.16
CA LEU A 58 -3.55 -18.16 -9.16
C LEU A 58 -4.62 -18.60 -8.15
N PRO A 59 -5.02 -19.88 -8.05
CA PRO A 59 -6.00 -20.30 -7.04
C PRO A 59 -5.53 -20.06 -5.60
N ARG A 60 -4.24 -20.32 -5.32
CA ARG A 60 -3.67 -20.08 -3.98
C ARG A 60 -3.60 -18.58 -3.65
N ALA A 61 -3.26 -17.76 -4.63
CA ALA A 61 -3.23 -16.30 -4.49
C ALA A 61 -4.65 -15.74 -4.25
N ALA A 62 -5.64 -16.21 -5.01
CA ALA A 62 -7.03 -15.78 -4.88
C ALA A 62 -7.62 -16.08 -3.48
N VAL A 63 -7.33 -17.26 -2.90
CA VAL A 63 -7.75 -17.59 -1.52
C VAL A 63 -7.11 -16.67 -0.49
N ARG A 64 -5.83 -16.36 -0.68
CA ARG A 64 -5.07 -15.48 0.24
C ARG A 64 -5.41 -14.00 0.07
N ALA A 65 -6.01 -13.60 -1.06
CA ALA A 65 -6.43 -12.22 -1.31
C ALA A 65 -7.43 -11.72 -0.25
N GLY A 66 -8.31 -12.59 0.26
CA GLY A 66 -9.22 -12.25 1.36
C GLY A 66 -8.53 -11.90 2.70
N GLN A 67 -7.22 -12.14 2.83
CA GLN A 67 -6.44 -11.77 4.01
C GLN A 67 -5.93 -10.32 3.97
N ILE A 68 -6.08 -9.64 2.84
CA ILE A 68 -5.72 -8.23 2.65
C ILE A 68 -6.96 -7.38 2.37
N SER A 69 -6.88 -6.10 2.71
CA SER A 69 -7.92 -5.11 2.47
C SER A 69 -7.27 -3.83 1.96
N LEU A 70 -7.73 -3.33 0.82
CA LEU A 70 -7.28 -2.07 0.26
C LEU A 70 -7.90 -0.90 1.00
N SER A 71 -7.09 0.12 1.29
CA SER A 71 -7.50 1.31 2.03
C SER A 71 -6.63 2.49 1.64
N THR A 72 -7.24 3.63 1.30
CA THR A 72 -6.50 4.89 1.16
C THR A 72 -6.25 5.54 2.53
N HIS A 73 -7.03 5.17 3.54
CA HIS A 73 -6.93 5.69 4.91
C HIS A 73 -6.85 4.52 5.91
N PRO A 74 -5.68 3.86 6.04
CA PRO A 74 -5.57 2.64 6.81
C PRO A 74 -5.68 2.93 8.32
N CYS A 75 -6.60 2.24 9.02
CA CYS A 75 -6.86 2.47 10.45
C CYS A 75 -5.66 2.20 11.38
N THR A 76 -4.70 1.39 10.92
CA THR A 76 -3.48 1.04 11.66
C THR A 76 -2.54 2.22 11.90
N PHE A 77 -2.67 3.29 11.12
CA PHE A 77 -1.94 4.55 11.35
C PHE A 77 -2.46 5.32 12.57
N THR A 78 -3.71 5.11 12.97
CA THR A 78 -4.24 5.68 14.21
C THR A 78 -3.79 4.85 15.41
N HIS A 79 -3.93 3.52 15.31
CA HIS A 79 -3.42 2.57 16.28
C HIS A 79 -3.16 1.21 15.62
N PRO A 80 -2.02 0.53 15.84
CA PRO A 80 -1.68 -0.73 15.14
C PRO A 80 -2.75 -1.82 15.29
N CYS A 81 -3.38 -1.90 16.47
CA CYS A 81 -4.45 -2.86 16.76
C CYS A 81 -5.87 -2.36 16.44
N ALA A 82 -6.06 -1.26 15.70
CA ALA A 82 -7.38 -0.73 15.35
C ALA A 82 -8.15 -1.61 14.34
N ARG A 83 -7.42 -2.43 13.56
CA ARG A 83 -8.03 -3.33 12.57
C ARG A 83 -8.92 -4.38 13.22
N GLN A 84 -8.54 -4.89 14.39
CA GLN A 84 -9.27 -5.95 15.09
C GLN A 84 -9.86 -5.39 16.38
N ASN A 85 -11.19 -5.34 16.45
CA ASN A 85 -11.91 -5.14 17.69
C ASN A 85 -12.10 -6.50 18.36
N SER A 86 -11.54 -6.65 19.56
CA SER A 86 -12.06 -7.61 20.53
C SER A 86 -13.09 -6.85 21.34
N MET A 87 -14.36 -6.96 20.98
CA MET A 87 -15.45 -6.51 21.84
C MET A 87 -16.02 -7.75 22.53
N ASN A 88 -15.78 -7.85 23.84
CA ASN A 88 -16.56 -8.72 24.73
C ASN A 88 -17.72 -7.88 25.27
N THR A 89 -18.79 -7.72 24.49
CA THR A 89 -19.99 -7.05 24.94
C THR A 89 -21.15 -8.02 24.86
N GLY A 90 -21.68 -8.45 26.01
CA GLY A 90 -22.94 -9.19 26.10
C GLY A 90 -22.96 -10.62 25.53
N GLY A 91 -21.84 -11.36 25.56
CA GLY A 91 -21.82 -12.78 25.17
C GLY A 91 -21.84 -13.05 23.66
N VAL A 92 -21.81 -12.02 22.80
CA VAL A 92 -21.61 -12.17 21.36
C VAL A 92 -20.12 -11.97 21.05
N THR A 93 -19.39 -13.08 20.91
CA THR A 93 -18.01 -13.11 20.42
C THR A 93 -17.98 -12.77 18.93
N GLY A 94 -17.96 -11.48 18.60
CA GLY A 94 -17.80 -10.98 17.23
C GLY A 94 -16.43 -10.34 17.02
N ASN A 95 -15.63 -10.89 16.11
CA ASN A 95 -14.43 -10.21 15.59
C ASN A 95 -14.86 -9.07 14.65
N ASN A 96 -15.18 -7.90 15.20
CA ASN A 96 -15.49 -6.74 14.38
C ASN A 96 -14.19 -6.16 13.80
N ILE A 97 -14.06 -6.22 12.48
CA ILE A 97 -12.91 -5.66 11.76
C ILE A 97 -13.29 -4.24 11.34
N ALA A 98 -12.44 -3.26 11.68
CA ALA A 98 -12.61 -1.89 11.23
C ALA A 98 -12.67 -1.88 9.69
N THR A 99 -13.68 -1.22 9.14
CA THR A 99 -13.93 -1.22 7.71
C THR A 99 -12.81 -0.49 6.99
N ALA A 100 -12.25 -1.11 5.96
CA ALA A 100 -11.23 -0.48 5.13
C ALA A 100 -11.88 0.63 4.29
N VAL A 101 -11.21 1.78 4.19
CA VAL A 101 -11.78 2.98 3.56
C VAL A 101 -11.01 3.31 2.31
N ILE A 102 -11.70 3.23 1.16
CA ILE A 102 -11.21 3.74 -0.13
C ILE A 102 -11.98 5.03 -0.40
N ALA A 103 -11.41 6.15 0.03
CA ALA A 103 -12.00 7.46 -0.19
C ALA A 103 -11.99 7.83 -1.67
N GLN A 104 -13.17 8.16 -2.20
CA GLN A 104 -13.35 8.78 -3.52
C GLN A 104 -13.59 10.27 -3.29
N ALA A 105 -12.54 11.07 -3.45
CA ALA A 105 -12.62 12.51 -3.26
C ALA A 105 -12.29 13.20 -4.59
N LYS A 106 -13.12 14.18 -4.98
CA LYS A 106 -12.87 14.99 -6.17
C LYS A 106 -11.64 15.88 -5.94
N GLN A 107 -10.82 16.04 -6.97
CA GLN A 107 -9.77 17.06 -6.97
C GLN A 107 -10.41 18.44 -7.07
N GLU A 108 -10.04 19.33 -6.15
CA GLU A 108 -10.41 20.75 -6.19
C GLU A 108 -9.21 21.60 -5.74
N ASN A 109 -9.00 22.73 -6.40
CA ASN A 109 -7.87 23.65 -6.15
C ASN A 109 -8.35 24.93 -5.45
N ASP A 110 -9.17 24.79 -4.41
CA ASP A 110 -9.80 25.88 -3.64
C ASP A 110 -8.96 26.37 -2.44
N GLY A 111 -7.69 25.94 -2.35
CA GLY A 111 -6.80 26.23 -1.23
C GLY A 111 -6.71 25.13 -0.16
N PHE A 112 -7.60 24.11 -0.19
CA PHE A 112 -7.51 22.95 0.69
C PHE A 112 -6.83 21.76 0.01
N LEU A 113 -5.98 21.05 0.76
CA LEU A 113 -5.40 19.77 0.35
C LEU A 113 -6.27 18.61 0.86
N ARG A 114 -6.80 17.80 -0.06
CA ARG A 114 -7.61 16.61 0.25
C ARG A 114 -7.11 15.38 -0.51
N SER A 115 -7.60 14.20 -0.16
CA SER A 115 -7.20 12.92 -0.76
C SER A 115 -7.38 12.86 -2.28
N GLY A 116 -8.29 13.65 -2.84
CA GLY A 116 -8.47 13.78 -4.29
C GLY A 116 -7.40 14.60 -5.01
N ASN A 117 -6.59 15.38 -4.30
CA ASN A 117 -5.55 16.22 -4.92
C ASN A 117 -4.27 15.45 -5.29
N ILE A 118 -4.14 14.19 -4.87
CA ILE A 118 -2.95 13.38 -5.14
C ILE A 118 -3.39 12.05 -5.72
N GLN A 119 -2.86 11.72 -6.90
CA GLN A 119 -3.04 10.41 -7.49
C GLN A 119 -2.09 9.41 -6.83
N THR A 120 -2.64 8.54 -5.99
CA THR A 120 -1.90 7.46 -5.33
C THR A 120 -2.73 6.18 -5.35
N GLU A 121 -2.06 5.05 -5.51
CA GLU A 121 -2.70 3.75 -5.36
C GLU A 121 -3.19 3.55 -3.91
N PRO A 122 -4.24 2.76 -3.68
CA PRO A 122 -4.66 2.42 -2.33
C PRO A 122 -3.59 1.58 -1.64
N ASP A 123 -3.37 1.85 -0.35
CA ASP A 123 -2.49 1.05 0.48
C ASP A 123 -3.19 -0.27 0.87
N ALA A 124 -2.43 -1.23 1.37
CA ALA A 124 -2.98 -2.51 1.81
C ALA A 124 -2.71 -2.80 3.28
N LEU A 125 -3.76 -3.24 3.95
CA LEU A 125 -3.74 -3.79 5.30
C LEU A 125 -3.88 -5.30 5.22
N GLY A 126 -3.15 -6.06 6.02
CA GLY A 126 -3.42 -7.50 6.14
C GLY A 126 -2.27 -8.30 6.70
N ASN A 127 -2.37 -9.61 6.53
CA ASN A 127 -1.29 -10.53 6.88
C ASN A 127 -0.05 -10.21 6.05
N ALA A 128 1.10 -10.00 6.70
CA ALA A 128 2.38 -9.76 6.04
C ALA A 128 2.75 -10.88 5.04
N ALA A 129 2.29 -12.11 5.31
CA ALA A 129 2.48 -13.24 4.42
C ALA A 129 1.71 -13.10 3.10
N ALA A 130 0.70 -12.24 2.98
CA ALA A 130 -0.16 -12.06 1.80
C ALA A 130 0.16 -10.78 0.99
N LEU A 131 1.24 -10.06 1.33
CA LEU A 131 1.61 -8.81 0.67
C LEU A 131 2.09 -9.00 -0.79
N ASP A 132 2.58 -10.19 -1.12
CA ASP A 132 2.90 -10.58 -2.50
C ASP A 132 1.67 -10.47 -3.41
N ILE A 133 0.47 -10.72 -2.89
CA ILE A 133 -0.79 -10.64 -3.65
C ILE A 133 -1.16 -9.19 -3.91
N TYR A 134 -0.97 -8.29 -2.94
CA TYR A 134 -1.11 -6.86 -3.18
C TYR A 134 -0.19 -6.40 -4.31
N ARG A 135 1.10 -6.78 -4.25
CA ARG A 135 2.07 -6.43 -5.30
C ARG A 135 1.68 -6.98 -6.66
N PHE A 136 1.17 -8.21 -6.72
CA PHE A 136 0.64 -8.82 -7.94
C PHE A 136 -0.55 -8.05 -8.51
N LEU A 137 -1.52 -7.69 -7.67
CA LEU A 137 -2.72 -6.96 -8.08
C LEU A 137 -2.40 -5.51 -8.53
N MET A 138 -1.36 -4.91 -7.96
CA MET A 138 -0.89 -3.56 -8.30
C MET A 138 0.11 -3.51 -9.45
N LEU A 139 0.45 -4.65 -10.08
CA LEU A 139 1.28 -4.66 -11.27
C LEU A 139 0.66 -3.76 -12.34
N LYS A 140 1.49 -2.90 -12.93
CA LYS A 140 1.12 -2.07 -14.06
C LYS A 140 1.26 -2.90 -15.34
N MET A 141 0.17 -3.06 -16.07
CA MET A 141 0.17 -3.71 -17.38
C MET A 141 0.74 -2.76 -18.43
N GLN A 142 0.88 -3.24 -19.68
CA GLN A 142 1.37 -2.42 -20.80
C GLN A 142 0.59 -1.11 -21.02
N ASP A 143 -0.69 -1.05 -20.64
CA ASP A 143 -1.52 0.15 -20.74
C ASP A 143 -1.44 1.07 -19.50
N ASN A 144 -0.50 0.79 -18.58
CA ASN A 144 -0.27 1.51 -17.34
C ASN A 144 -1.45 1.47 -16.34
N ARG A 145 -2.43 0.59 -16.54
CA ARG A 145 -3.47 0.29 -15.54
C ARG A 145 -3.06 -0.88 -14.68
N THR A 146 -3.65 -0.98 -13.49
CA THR A 146 -3.32 -2.08 -12.57
C THR A 146 -4.01 -3.37 -13.01
N LEU A 147 -3.42 -4.52 -12.69
CA LEU A 147 -4.06 -5.81 -12.88
C LEU A 147 -5.41 -5.88 -12.15
N LEU A 148 -5.52 -5.27 -10.96
CA LEU A 148 -6.78 -5.20 -10.24
C LEU A 148 -7.87 -4.49 -11.05
N THR A 149 -7.57 -3.36 -11.68
CA THR A 149 -8.51 -2.64 -12.55
C THR A 149 -8.99 -3.54 -13.70
N HIS A 150 -8.08 -4.29 -14.33
CA HIS A 150 -8.47 -5.24 -15.37
C HIS A 150 -9.37 -6.38 -14.88
N ILE A 151 -9.12 -6.89 -13.67
CA ILE A 151 -9.95 -7.94 -13.05
C ILE A 151 -11.34 -7.38 -12.71
N ASP A 152 -11.40 -6.15 -12.20
CA ASP A 152 -12.65 -5.46 -11.86
C ASP A 152 -13.50 -5.20 -13.12
N GLU A 153 -12.90 -4.63 -14.17
CA GLU A 153 -13.54 -4.31 -15.46
C GLU A 153 -13.74 -5.51 -16.40
N GLU A 154 -13.27 -6.70 -16.01
CA GLU A 154 -13.37 -7.93 -16.82
C GLU A 154 -12.76 -7.82 -18.23
N SER A 155 -11.60 -7.17 -18.31
CA SER A 155 -10.88 -6.98 -19.58
C SER A 155 -10.49 -8.32 -20.24
N SER A 156 -10.19 -8.29 -21.54
CA SER A 156 -9.68 -9.47 -22.27
C SER A 156 -8.42 -10.05 -21.64
N LEU A 157 -7.53 -9.19 -21.13
CA LEU A 157 -6.32 -9.57 -20.39
C LEU A 157 -6.68 -10.36 -19.12
N ALA A 158 -7.62 -9.87 -18.32
CA ALA A 158 -8.04 -10.56 -17.10
C ALA A 158 -8.73 -11.90 -17.40
N LYS A 159 -9.57 -11.96 -18.44
CA LYS A 159 -10.22 -13.21 -18.89
C LYS A 159 -9.20 -14.26 -19.34
N SER A 160 -8.21 -13.84 -20.12
CA SER A 160 -7.11 -14.69 -20.59
C SER A 160 -6.21 -15.18 -19.43
N LEU A 161 -5.90 -14.31 -18.47
CA LEU A 161 -5.10 -14.69 -17.31
C LEU A 161 -5.85 -15.69 -16.42
N LEU A 162 -7.09 -15.37 -16.05
CA LEU A 162 -7.87 -16.14 -15.10
C LEU A 162 -8.47 -17.43 -15.71
N SER A 163 -8.43 -17.62 -17.03
CA SER A 163 -8.83 -18.88 -17.68
C SER A 163 -7.89 -20.06 -17.39
N HIS A 164 -6.73 -19.81 -16.76
CA HIS A 164 -5.85 -20.86 -16.25
C HIS A 164 -6.43 -21.59 -15.01
N GLY A 165 -7.58 -21.16 -14.50
CA GLY A 165 -8.38 -21.86 -13.51
C GLY A 165 -9.87 -21.52 -13.68
N ASP A 166 -10.66 -21.69 -12.62
CA ASP A 166 -12.06 -21.26 -12.63
C ASP A 166 -12.15 -19.73 -12.55
N TYR A 167 -12.47 -19.10 -13.69
CA TYR A 167 -12.56 -17.64 -13.82
C TYR A 167 -13.43 -17.00 -12.74
N SER A 168 -14.62 -17.54 -12.50
CA SER A 168 -15.60 -16.94 -11.58
C SER A 168 -15.09 -17.01 -10.14
N VAL A 169 -14.51 -18.15 -9.75
CA VAL A 169 -13.94 -18.35 -8.41
C VAL A 169 -12.72 -17.46 -8.21
N LEU A 170 -11.81 -17.41 -9.19
CA LEU A 170 -10.59 -16.61 -9.10
C LEU A 170 -10.91 -15.11 -9.03
N ARG A 171 -11.77 -14.61 -9.92
CA ARG A 171 -12.19 -13.20 -9.92
C ARG A 171 -12.83 -12.83 -8.59
N LYS A 172 -13.80 -13.64 -8.13
CA LYS A 172 -14.46 -13.41 -6.83
C LYS A 172 -13.45 -13.41 -5.68
N GLY A 173 -12.43 -14.28 -5.72
CA GLY A 173 -11.36 -14.33 -4.73
C GLY A 173 -10.51 -13.06 -4.73
N PHE A 174 -10.01 -12.66 -5.89
CA PHE A 174 -9.18 -11.45 -6.01
C PHE A 174 -9.93 -10.17 -5.66
N LEU A 175 -11.23 -10.06 -5.94
CA LEU A 175 -12.02 -8.87 -5.60
C LEU A 175 -12.35 -8.75 -4.11
N GLN A 176 -12.08 -9.75 -3.28
CA GLN A 176 -12.25 -9.65 -1.82
C GLN A 176 -11.37 -8.55 -1.18
N VAL A 177 -10.29 -8.16 -1.86
CA VAL A 177 -9.41 -7.07 -1.41
C VAL A 177 -10.13 -5.72 -1.35
N ASN A 178 -11.16 -5.53 -2.18
CA ASN A 178 -12.05 -4.38 -2.17
C ASN A 178 -13.16 -4.62 -1.14
N THR A 179 -12.79 -4.57 0.15
CA THR A 179 -13.70 -4.93 1.25
C THR A 179 -14.68 -3.78 1.58
N GLY A 180 -15.56 -3.43 0.63
CA GLY A 180 -16.68 -2.52 0.86
C GLY A 180 -17.82 -3.24 1.59
N LYS A 181 -17.71 -3.43 2.92
CA LYS A 181 -18.87 -3.89 3.70
C LYS A 181 -19.95 -2.81 3.68
N LYS A 182 -21.22 -3.21 3.49
CA LYS A 182 -22.38 -2.28 3.43
C LYS A 182 -22.56 -1.45 4.72
N SER A 183 -22.03 -1.91 5.85
CA SER A 183 -22.04 -1.20 7.13
C SER A 183 -20.63 -0.76 7.51
N ALA A 184 -20.42 0.55 7.69
CA ALA A 184 -19.17 1.09 8.21
C ALA A 184 -18.99 0.71 9.68
N VAL A 185 -17.91 0.00 9.99
CA VAL A 185 -17.52 -0.40 11.34
C VAL A 185 -16.25 0.35 11.73
N THR A 186 -16.29 1.07 12.85
CA THR A 186 -15.15 1.77 13.45
C THR A 186 -14.56 0.95 14.62
N SER A 187 -13.54 1.49 15.30
CA SER A 187 -12.84 0.86 16.43
C SER A 187 -12.76 1.84 17.59
N SER A 188 -12.81 1.32 18.82
CA SER A 188 -12.54 2.12 20.04
C SER A 188 -11.11 2.67 20.09
N LYS A 189 -10.21 2.16 19.24
CA LYS A 189 -8.82 2.62 19.10
C LYS A 189 -8.65 3.66 17.99
N ILE A 190 -9.72 4.02 17.28
CA ILE A 190 -9.73 5.11 16.31
C ILE A 190 -10.22 6.36 17.02
N LYS A 191 -9.57 7.50 16.76
CA LYS A 191 -9.99 8.79 17.31
C LYS A 191 -11.36 9.16 16.73
N GLN A 192 -12.30 9.47 17.61
CA GLN A 192 -13.65 9.89 17.27
C GLN A 192 -13.90 11.31 17.80
N VAL A 193 -14.46 12.18 16.97
CA VAL A 193 -14.66 13.60 17.29
C VAL A 193 -16.11 13.98 16.99
N TYR A 194 -16.79 14.62 17.94
CA TYR A 194 -18.10 15.22 17.70
C TYR A 194 -17.91 16.54 16.93
N PHE A 195 -18.65 16.69 15.83
CA PHE A 195 -18.63 17.88 15.00
C PHE A 195 -20.05 18.48 14.95
N PRO A 196 -20.25 19.74 15.38
CA PRO A 196 -21.58 20.32 15.45
C PRO A 196 -22.17 20.54 14.05
N VAL A 197 -23.47 20.27 13.90
CA VAL A 197 -24.28 20.56 12.71
C VAL A 197 -25.48 21.38 13.13
N PHE A 198 -25.53 22.62 12.63
CA PHE A 198 -26.49 23.63 13.11
C PHE A 198 -27.79 23.69 12.29
N ASP A 199 -27.92 22.82 11.27
CA ASP A 199 -29.03 22.86 10.31
C ASP A 199 -30.18 21.88 10.64
N ASN A 200 -30.09 21.11 11.73
CA ASN A 200 -31.04 20.04 12.03
C ASN A 200 -32.14 20.47 13.01
N ILE A 201 -33.36 20.65 12.50
CA ILE A 201 -34.59 20.89 13.29
C ILE A 201 -34.97 19.68 14.18
N ALA A 202 -34.35 18.51 13.97
CA ALA A 202 -34.72 17.23 14.58
C ALA A 202 -33.84 16.76 15.77
N GLY A 203 -33.03 17.63 16.39
CA GLY A 203 -32.36 17.34 17.67
C GLY A 203 -30.98 16.69 17.60
N ASP A 204 -30.55 16.18 16.43
CA ASP A 204 -29.18 15.68 16.23
C ASP A 204 -28.24 16.81 15.81
N ASN A 205 -27.71 17.53 16.81
CA ASN A 205 -26.84 18.70 16.63
C ASN A 205 -25.37 18.34 16.36
N TYR A 206 -25.00 17.06 16.24
CA TYR A 206 -23.61 16.62 16.06
C TYR A 206 -23.48 15.39 15.16
N HIS A 207 -22.41 15.38 14.36
CA HIS A 207 -21.90 14.18 13.70
C HIS A 207 -20.71 13.61 14.48
N LEU A 208 -20.66 12.29 14.68
CA LEU A 208 -19.49 11.61 15.23
C LEU A 208 -18.56 11.17 14.09
N LEU A 209 -17.39 11.80 13.98
CA LEU A 209 -16.42 11.56 12.91
C LEU A 209 -15.29 10.64 13.37
N SER A 210 -15.07 9.53 12.68
CA SER A 210 -13.87 8.70 12.86
C SER A 210 -12.74 9.23 11.97
N VAL A 211 -11.64 9.69 12.58
CA VAL A 211 -10.53 10.32 11.84
C VAL A 211 -9.46 9.29 11.51
N LEU A 212 -9.09 9.22 10.23
CA LEU A 212 -8.10 8.28 9.69
C LEU A 212 -7.01 9.04 8.93
N THR A 213 -5.79 8.51 8.96
CA THR A 213 -4.65 9.11 8.28
C THR A 213 -4.57 8.65 6.81
N PRO A 214 -4.52 9.58 5.83
CA PRO A 214 -4.34 9.23 4.42
C PRO A 214 -2.89 8.78 4.16
N SER A 215 -2.64 7.48 4.00
CA SER A 215 -1.27 6.97 3.84
C SER A 215 -0.65 7.40 2.50
N GLY A 216 -1.44 7.46 1.42
CA GLY A 216 -0.97 7.95 0.11
C GLY A 216 -0.42 9.37 0.18
N ILE A 217 -1.16 10.32 0.77
CA ILE A 217 -0.70 11.70 0.96
C ILE A 217 0.55 11.73 1.86
N LEU A 218 0.53 10.98 2.96
CA LEU A 218 1.59 10.98 3.96
C LEU A 218 2.95 10.58 3.37
N PHE A 219 2.99 9.54 2.55
CA PHE A 219 4.23 9.05 1.94
C PHE A 219 4.59 9.79 0.65
N GLU A 220 3.63 10.32 -0.10
CA GLU A 220 3.93 11.23 -1.21
C GLU A 220 4.61 12.51 -0.71
N LEU A 221 4.15 13.07 0.41
CA LEU A 221 4.81 14.20 1.08
C LEU A 221 6.25 13.86 1.43
N ARG A 222 6.50 12.70 2.06
CA ARG A 222 7.85 12.23 2.37
C ARG A 222 8.72 12.13 1.12
N ARG A 223 8.22 11.48 0.05
CA ARG A 223 8.94 11.30 -1.21
C ARG A 223 9.38 12.64 -1.80
N ARG A 224 8.49 13.64 -1.81
CA ARG A 224 8.79 14.99 -2.32
C ARG A 224 9.82 15.71 -1.45
N ILE A 225 9.72 15.63 -0.13
CA ILE A 225 10.71 16.22 0.80
C ILE A 225 12.09 15.60 0.58
N GLU A 226 12.17 14.27 0.47
CA GLU A 226 13.43 13.56 0.24
C GLU A 226 14.03 13.89 -1.12
N PHE A 227 13.20 14.05 -2.15
CA PHE A 227 13.65 14.53 -3.46
C PHE A 227 14.29 15.92 -3.36
N ILE A 228 13.60 16.88 -2.72
CA ILE A 228 14.10 18.26 -2.54
C ILE A 228 15.45 18.25 -1.79
N ARG A 229 15.56 17.48 -0.71
CA ARG A 229 16.79 17.35 0.09
C ARG A 229 17.95 16.77 -0.70
N ARG A 230 17.72 15.68 -1.45
CA ARG A 230 18.77 15.07 -2.30
C ARG A 230 19.21 16.03 -3.39
N SER A 231 18.27 16.66 -4.10
CA SER A 231 18.59 17.63 -5.14
C SER A 231 19.36 18.85 -4.63
N ALA A 232 19.11 19.28 -3.39
CA ALA A 232 19.91 20.31 -2.74
C ALA A 232 21.33 19.82 -2.41
N GLY A 233 21.46 18.61 -1.83
CA GLY A 233 22.75 17.99 -1.52
C GLY A 233 23.65 17.84 -2.75
N ASP A 234 23.13 17.28 -3.84
CA ASP A 234 23.87 17.06 -5.09
C ASP A 234 24.41 18.38 -5.68
N LYS A 235 23.66 19.47 -5.52
CA LYS A 235 24.07 20.81 -6.00
C LYS A 235 25.15 21.41 -5.10
N ILE A 236 24.99 21.31 -3.78
CA ILE A 236 25.99 21.78 -2.82
C ILE A 236 27.33 21.05 -3.04
N GLU A 237 27.31 19.74 -3.29
CA GLU A 237 28.53 18.97 -3.57
C GLU A 237 29.18 19.39 -4.90
N LYS A 238 28.40 19.58 -5.96
CA LYS A 238 28.90 20.07 -7.26
C LYS A 238 29.53 21.46 -7.18
N ASP A 239 28.94 22.36 -6.38
CA ASP A 239 29.46 23.71 -6.19
C ASP A 239 30.74 23.73 -5.36
N LYS A 240 30.90 22.80 -4.40
CA LYS A 240 32.14 22.63 -3.63
C LYS A 240 33.30 22.09 -4.48
N CYS A 241 33.03 21.26 -5.48
CA CYS A 241 34.06 20.66 -6.34
C CYS A 241 34.55 21.58 -7.47
N LYS A 242 33.88 22.71 -7.75
CA LYS A 242 34.29 23.65 -8.82
C LYS A 242 34.92 24.90 -8.23
N ASP A 243 36.25 24.88 -8.18
CA ASP A 243 37.01 26.08 -7.83
C ASP A 243 36.90 27.14 -8.94
N SER A 244 36.67 28.39 -8.53
CA SER A 244 36.75 29.66 -9.29
C SER A 244 35.71 30.06 -10.38
N LYS A 245 34.77 29.24 -10.86
CA LYS A 245 33.73 29.70 -11.83
C LYS A 245 32.31 29.47 -11.32
N ARG A 246 31.88 30.37 -10.42
CA ARG A 246 30.55 30.45 -9.78
C ARG A 246 29.41 30.36 -10.80
N ARG A 247 28.79 29.19 -10.91
CA ARG A 247 27.36 29.08 -11.21
C ARG A 247 26.69 28.71 -9.90
N PHE A 248 26.15 29.69 -9.18
CA PHE A 248 25.26 29.40 -8.06
C PHE A 248 23.99 28.80 -8.63
N GLU A 249 23.89 27.47 -8.63
CA GLU A 249 22.63 26.83 -8.97
C GLU A 249 21.67 27.03 -7.80
N SER A 250 20.55 27.72 -8.07
CA SER A 250 19.50 27.85 -7.07
C SER A 250 18.99 26.47 -6.64
N PHE A 251 18.89 26.26 -5.33
CA PHE A 251 18.32 25.04 -4.73
C PHE A 251 17.23 25.42 -3.73
N ARG A 252 16.38 24.45 -3.40
CA ARG A 252 15.28 24.61 -2.44
C ARG A 252 15.58 23.70 -1.25
N THR A 253 15.31 24.17 -0.04
CA THR A 253 15.37 23.38 1.19
C THR A 253 14.04 23.49 1.92
N ILE A 254 13.75 22.48 2.74
CA ILE A 254 12.65 22.52 3.70
C ILE A 254 13.23 22.15 5.06
N ASP A 255 13.24 23.13 5.95
CA ASP A 255 13.77 23.03 7.30
C ASP A 255 12.66 22.66 8.30
N GLY A 256 13.03 22.28 9.51
CA GLY A 256 12.08 21.94 10.57
C GLY A 256 11.26 20.66 10.35
N ILE A 257 11.67 19.78 9.44
CA ILE A 257 10.97 18.50 9.21
C ILE A 257 11.10 17.59 10.42
N THR A 258 9.96 17.12 10.93
CA THR A 258 9.91 16.10 11.97
C THR A 258 9.65 14.72 11.37
N ILE A 259 10.43 13.71 11.77
CA ILE A 259 10.20 12.32 11.35
C ILE A 259 9.44 11.59 12.45
N ILE A 260 8.28 11.04 12.08
CA ILE A 260 7.49 10.16 12.95
C ILE A 260 7.60 8.70 12.48
N ARG A 261 7.39 7.76 13.41
CA ARG A 261 7.45 6.31 13.12
C ARG A 261 6.15 5.61 13.45
N PHE A 262 5.69 4.75 12.54
CA PHE A 262 4.53 3.87 12.74
C PHE A 262 4.96 2.41 12.93
N GLY A 263 4.41 1.75 13.95
CA GLY A 263 4.57 0.31 14.19
C GLY A 263 5.71 -0.11 15.11
N GLY A 264 6.43 0.83 15.73
CA GLY A 264 7.44 0.53 16.75
C GLY A 264 8.49 -0.47 16.27
N SER A 265 8.59 -1.62 16.94
CA SER A 265 9.53 -2.70 16.59
C SER A 265 9.06 -3.59 15.42
N LYS A 266 7.80 -3.50 15.00
CA LYS A 266 7.20 -4.31 13.92
C LYS A 266 6.44 -3.43 12.90
N PRO A 267 7.14 -2.52 12.18
CA PRO A 267 6.52 -1.64 11.20
C PRO A 267 5.85 -2.38 10.03
N GLN A 268 6.19 -3.65 9.81
CA GLN A 268 5.66 -4.49 8.72
C GLN A 268 4.15 -4.79 8.89
N ASN A 269 3.60 -4.63 10.09
CA ASN A 269 2.20 -4.93 10.38
C ASN A 269 1.26 -3.73 10.22
N ILE A 270 1.79 -2.55 9.86
CA ILE A 270 0.97 -1.34 9.71
C ILE A 270 0.30 -1.32 8.34
N SER A 271 1.09 -1.29 7.27
CA SER A 271 0.61 -1.32 5.89
C SER A 271 1.77 -1.57 4.93
N VAL A 272 1.46 -1.73 3.64
CA VAL A 272 2.49 -1.90 2.60
C VAL A 272 3.28 -0.62 2.41
N PHE A 273 2.61 0.53 2.26
CA PHE A 273 3.33 1.80 2.10
C PHE A 273 4.20 2.11 3.31
N ASN A 274 3.75 1.75 4.51
CA ASN A 274 4.58 1.89 5.71
C ASN A 274 5.86 1.07 5.62
N ASN A 275 5.78 -0.18 5.14
CA ASN A 275 6.94 -1.04 4.99
C ASN A 275 7.92 -0.50 3.93
N ASP A 276 7.41 -0.08 2.78
CA ASP A 276 8.22 0.50 1.70
C ASP A 276 8.92 1.80 2.16
N ASN A 277 8.35 2.49 3.13
CA ASN A 277 8.90 3.71 3.74
C ASN A 277 9.66 3.45 5.07
N ALA A 278 10.01 2.19 5.36
CA ALA A 278 10.72 1.78 6.59
C ALA A 278 10.07 2.29 7.90
N GLY A 279 8.74 2.42 7.90
CA GLY A 279 7.96 2.92 9.02
C GLY A 279 8.04 4.42 9.26
N LYS A 280 8.69 5.20 8.38
CA LYS A 280 8.99 6.62 8.59
C LYS A 280 8.07 7.50 7.76
N ALA A 281 7.49 8.51 8.39
CA ALA A 281 6.78 9.59 7.72
C ALA A 281 7.35 10.95 8.13
N CYS A 282 7.12 11.96 7.29
CA CYS A 282 7.59 13.33 7.53
C CYS A 282 6.42 14.26 7.84
N LEU A 283 6.59 15.13 8.82
CA LEU A 283 5.68 16.22 9.16
C LEU A 283 6.35 17.57 8.86
N LEU A 284 5.55 18.50 8.36
CA LEU A 284 5.96 19.89 8.17
C LEU A 284 5.89 20.65 9.49
N LEU A 285 6.79 21.60 9.68
CA LEU A 285 6.77 22.49 10.83
C LEU A 285 5.55 23.43 10.73
N SER A 286 4.73 23.44 11.78
CA SER A 286 3.59 24.36 11.90
C SER A 286 3.61 24.96 13.30
N VAL A 287 4.44 25.98 13.49
CA VAL A 287 4.59 26.71 14.75
C VAL A 287 4.37 28.21 14.52
N PRO A 288 3.85 28.95 15.51
CA PRO A 288 3.69 30.40 15.40
C PRO A 288 5.05 31.10 15.33
N PRO A 289 5.13 32.30 14.74
CA PRO A 289 6.35 33.10 14.73
C PRO A 289 6.88 33.35 16.15
N GLY A 290 8.20 33.26 16.32
CA GLY A 290 8.85 33.45 17.62
C GLY A 290 8.94 32.20 18.51
N PHE A 291 8.34 31.07 18.11
CA PHE A 291 8.50 29.81 18.82
C PHE A 291 9.95 29.29 18.70
N LYS A 292 10.66 29.22 19.82
CA LYS A 292 12.00 28.61 19.90
C LYS A 292 11.87 27.21 20.48
N CYS A 293 12.08 26.18 19.66
CA CYS A 293 12.32 24.83 20.18
C CYS A 293 13.58 24.88 21.04
N GLN A 294 13.45 24.76 22.36
CA GLN A 294 14.60 24.55 23.23
C GLN A 294 15.19 23.17 22.90
N GLU A 295 16.40 23.14 22.35
CA GLU A 295 17.18 21.91 22.31
C GLU A 295 17.53 21.55 23.75
N ILE A 296 16.95 20.46 24.26
CA ILE A 296 17.38 19.88 25.52
C ILE A 296 18.80 19.38 25.30
N LYS A 297 19.78 20.15 25.76
CA LYS A 297 21.15 19.67 25.90
C LYS A 297 21.11 18.59 26.97
N ASN A 298 21.16 17.32 26.57
CA ASN A 298 21.44 16.23 27.49
C ASN A 298 22.83 16.48 28.07
N SER A 299 22.89 17.05 29.27
CA SER A 299 24.08 17.04 30.09
C SER A 299 24.37 15.58 30.43
N VAL A 300 25.51 15.10 29.94
CA VAL A 300 26.08 13.81 30.31
C VAL A 300 26.21 13.79 31.84
N CYS A 301 25.55 12.85 32.50
CA CYS A 301 25.86 12.36 33.84
C CYS A 301 26.12 10.86 33.73
#